data_AF-A0A1H6JNY6-F1
#
_entry.id   AF-A0A1H6JNY6-F1
#
_cell.length_a   1.000
_cell.length_b   1.000
_cell.length_c   1.000
_cell.angle_alpha   90.00
_cell.angle_beta   90.00
_cell.angle_gamma   90.00
#
_symmetry.space_group_name_H-M   'P 1'
#
loop_
_entity.id
_entity.type
_entity.pdbx_description
1 polymer ?
#
loop_
_entity_poly.entity_id
_entity_poly.type
_entity_poly.pdbx_seq_one_letter_code
_entity_poly.pdbx_strand_id
1 'polypeptide(L)'
;MAECERCGDFTDNAADGRYHYCDDCLEHFTTVESEGVVVEEDPTADEYHIIVTARDASMDGGSEQSHVEALARGKYIADETGLPALFKYETTGSRWDLETYLQEHPSVRTDVHDRLRRVPEGTDEGFLGKVRRFL
;
A
#
# COMPACT_ATOMS: atom_id res chain seq x y z
N MET A 1 2.72 22.94 -17.57
CA MET A 1 1.49 22.13 -17.50
C MET A 1 1.75 20.73 -17.98
N ALA A 2 1.98 19.85 -17.01
CA ALA A 2 1.87 18.40 -17.16
C ALA A 2 0.43 17.97 -16.83
N GLU A 3 0.09 16.72 -17.07
CA GLU A 3 -1.16 16.11 -16.62
C GLU A 3 -0.88 15.30 -15.35
N CYS A 4 -1.81 15.35 -14.39
CA CYS A 4 -1.76 14.55 -13.18
C CYS A 4 -1.92 13.08 -13.54
N GLU A 5 -0.98 12.23 -13.12
CA GLU A 5 -0.99 10.80 -13.46
C GLU A 5 -2.25 10.09 -12.93
N ARG A 6 -2.79 10.56 -11.80
CA ARG A 6 -3.92 9.89 -11.14
C ARG A 6 -5.28 10.30 -11.72
N CYS A 7 -5.52 11.59 -11.92
CA CYS A 7 -6.85 12.10 -12.29
C CYS A 7 -6.91 12.72 -13.69
N GLY A 8 -5.77 12.92 -14.37
CA GLY A 8 -5.70 13.56 -15.67
C GLY A 8 -5.83 15.09 -15.65
N ASP A 9 -5.98 15.71 -14.47
CA ASP A 9 -6.08 17.17 -14.37
C ASP A 9 -4.75 17.84 -14.70
N PHE A 10 -4.81 19.03 -15.31
CA PHE A 10 -3.59 19.81 -15.57
C PHE A 10 -2.98 20.32 -14.26
N THR A 11 -1.66 20.19 -14.16
CA THR A 11 -0.90 20.66 -13.02
C THR A 11 0.40 21.34 -13.45
N ASP A 12 0.83 22.32 -12.67
CA ASP A 12 2.14 22.94 -12.74
C ASP A 12 3.06 22.49 -11.60
N ASN A 13 2.65 21.49 -10.82
CA ASN A 13 3.48 20.88 -9.80
C ASN A 13 4.70 20.20 -10.42
N ALA A 14 5.82 20.33 -9.71
CA ALA A 14 7.04 19.60 -10.05
C ALA A 14 6.77 18.09 -9.99
N ALA A 15 7.49 17.34 -10.82
CA ALA A 15 7.41 15.88 -10.77
C ALA A 15 7.96 15.36 -9.43
N ASP A 16 7.29 14.37 -8.87
CA ASP A 16 7.83 13.49 -7.85
C ASP A 16 8.39 12.25 -8.54
N GLY A 17 9.73 12.16 -8.62
CA GLY A 17 10.41 11.18 -9.45
C GLY A 17 10.03 11.31 -10.94
N ARG A 18 9.23 10.37 -11.44
CA ARG A 18 8.76 10.33 -12.83
C ARG A 18 7.32 10.83 -13.02
N TYR A 19 6.61 11.16 -11.95
CA TYR A 19 5.17 11.38 -11.98
C TYR A 19 4.78 12.80 -11.58
N HIS A 20 3.72 13.33 -12.19
CA HIS A 20 3.13 14.60 -11.80
C HIS A 20 1.80 14.36 -11.09
N TYR A 21 1.59 15.02 -9.95
CA TYR A 21 0.33 14.94 -9.20
C TYR A 21 -0.21 16.35 -8.96
N CYS A 22 -1.51 16.53 -9.17
CA CYS A 22 -2.19 17.79 -8.83
C CYS A 22 -2.32 17.94 -7.30
N ASP A 23 -2.65 19.15 -6.85
CA ASP A 23 -2.75 19.47 -5.42
C ASP A 23 -3.78 18.60 -4.71
N ASP A 24 -4.95 18.36 -5.32
CA ASP A 24 -6.00 17.51 -4.77
C ASP A 24 -5.51 16.06 -4.55
N CYS A 25 -4.72 15.53 -5.49
CA CYS A 25 -4.14 14.19 -5.35
C CYS A 25 -3.08 14.14 -4.26
N LEU A 26 -2.23 15.17 -4.16
CA LEU A 26 -1.21 15.27 -3.11
C LEU A 26 -1.82 15.43 -1.72
N GLU A 27 -2.89 16.22 -1.58
CA GLU A 27 -3.63 16.38 -0.34
C GLU A 27 -4.28 15.06 0.09
N HIS A 28 -4.90 14.34 -0.84
CA HIS A 28 -5.43 13.01 -0.58
C HIS A 28 -4.34 12.05 -0.11
N PHE A 29 -3.20 11.97 -0.81
CA PHE A 29 -2.09 11.11 -0.41
C PHE A 29 -1.58 11.46 0.98
N THR A 30 -1.40 12.75 1.28
CA THR A 30 -0.97 13.24 2.60
C THR A 30 -1.96 12.83 3.69
N THR A 31 -3.26 12.88 3.39
CA THR A 31 -4.31 12.45 4.32
C THR A 31 -4.18 10.96 4.62
N VAL A 32 -4.08 10.11 3.60
CA VAL A 32 -3.90 8.66 3.78
C VAL A 32 -2.58 8.33 4.48
N GLU A 33 -1.50 9.06 4.21
CA GLU A 33 -0.23 8.90 4.92
C GLU A 33 -0.38 9.22 6.42
N SER A 34 -1.22 10.19 6.79
CA SER A 34 -1.41 10.58 8.20
C SER A 34 -2.42 9.73 8.98
N GLU A 35 -3.39 9.11 8.28
CA GLU A 35 -4.56 8.48 8.92
C GLU A 35 -4.90 7.09 8.36
N GLY A 36 -4.04 6.48 7.55
CA GLY A 36 -4.34 5.26 6.81
C GLY A 36 -3.29 4.16 6.95
N VAL A 37 -3.25 3.31 5.92
CA VAL A 37 -2.24 2.25 5.75
C VAL A 37 -1.35 2.60 4.57
N VAL A 38 -0.05 2.63 4.78
CA VAL A 38 0.94 2.91 3.74
C VAL A 38 1.76 1.66 3.49
N VAL A 39 1.85 1.22 2.23
CA VAL A 39 2.77 0.17 1.79
C VAL A 39 3.86 0.86 0.99
N GLU A 40 5.11 0.81 1.45
CA GLU A 40 6.24 1.44 0.76
C GLU A 40 7.41 0.47 0.57
N GLU A 41 8.06 0.57 -0.58
CA GLU A 41 9.31 -0.16 -0.87
C GLU A 41 10.47 0.51 -0.12
N ASP A 42 11.28 -0.27 0.60
CA ASP A 42 12.58 0.15 1.13
C ASP A 42 13.67 -0.21 0.11
N PRO A 43 14.16 0.77 -0.67
CA PRO A 43 15.16 0.50 -1.71
C PRO A 43 16.53 0.09 -1.13
N THR A 44 16.76 0.25 0.18
CA THR A 44 18.03 -0.09 0.83
C THR A 44 18.07 -1.50 1.38
N ALA A 45 16.91 -2.05 1.72
CA ALA A 45 16.77 -3.36 2.38
C ALA A 45 16.11 -4.44 1.50
N ASP A 46 15.68 -4.10 0.27
CA ASP A 46 14.94 -5.01 -0.62
C ASP A 46 13.71 -5.63 0.09
N GLU A 47 13.08 -4.82 0.94
CA GLU A 47 11.89 -5.16 1.70
C GLU A 47 10.82 -4.10 1.49
N TYR A 48 9.59 -4.43 1.88
CA TYR A 48 8.45 -3.54 1.85
C TYR A 48 7.97 -3.32 3.27
N HIS A 49 7.80 -2.06 3.66
CA HIS A 49 7.23 -1.67 4.95
C HIS A 49 5.73 -1.43 4.79
N ILE A 50 4.98 -1.88 5.78
CA ILE A 50 3.58 -1.57 5.94
C ILE A 50 3.48 -0.72 7.20
N ILE A 51 3.03 0.51 7.05
CA ILE A 51 2.94 1.49 8.11
C ILE A 51 1.46 1.78 8.34
N VAL A 52 1.01 1.65 9.57
CA VAL A 52 -0.37 2.01 9.95
C VAL A 52 -0.30 3.25 10.80
N THR A 53 -0.77 4.38 10.27
CA THR A 53 -0.60 5.69 10.92
C THR A 53 -1.82 6.12 11.73
N ALA A 54 -2.97 5.47 11.53
CA ALA A 54 -4.14 5.67 12.35
C ALA A 54 -3.87 5.31 13.83
N ARG A 55 -4.06 6.29 14.72
CA ARG A 55 -3.72 6.21 16.16
C ARG A 55 -4.43 5.10 16.94
N ASP A 56 -5.52 4.55 16.43
CA ASP A 56 -6.32 3.50 17.06
C ASP A 56 -6.12 2.12 16.41
N ALA A 57 -5.19 1.97 15.47
CA ALA A 57 -5.00 0.70 14.79
C ALA A 57 -4.39 -0.34 15.75
N SER A 58 -5.23 -1.30 16.13
CA SER A 58 -4.86 -2.53 16.84
C SER A 58 -3.97 -3.48 16.02
N MET A 59 -3.43 -3.02 14.89
CA MET A 59 -2.67 -3.84 13.94
C MET A 59 -1.35 -3.16 13.62
N ASP A 60 -0.27 -3.93 13.76
CA ASP A 60 1.07 -3.53 13.35
C ASP A 60 1.31 -3.94 11.89
N GLY A 61 1.77 -2.99 11.10
CA GLY A 61 1.99 -3.18 9.68
C GLY A 61 3.21 -4.05 9.39
N GLY A 62 4.33 -3.89 10.09
CA GLY A 62 5.55 -4.70 9.92
C GLY A 62 6.20 -4.58 8.53
N SER A 63 7.07 -5.53 8.17
CA SER A 63 7.71 -5.60 6.85
C SER A 63 7.55 -6.97 6.18
N GLU A 64 7.64 -6.99 4.85
CA GLU A 64 7.54 -8.18 4.01
C GLU A 64 8.61 -8.14 2.90
N GLN A 65 9.11 -9.31 2.47
CA GLN A 65 10.17 -9.39 1.44
C GLN A 65 9.63 -9.42 0.00
N SER A 66 8.31 -9.56 -0.16
CA SER A 66 7.67 -9.73 -1.47
C SER A 66 6.63 -8.65 -1.67
N HIS A 67 6.67 -8.02 -2.84
CA HIS A 67 5.68 -7.04 -3.30
C HIS A 67 4.24 -7.54 -3.09
N VAL A 68 3.95 -8.78 -3.51
CA VAL A 68 2.61 -9.36 -3.36
C VAL A 68 2.23 -9.57 -1.90
N GLU A 69 3.18 -9.96 -1.04
CA GLU A 69 2.90 -10.18 0.37
C GLU A 69 2.65 -8.87 1.11
N ALA A 70 3.43 -7.83 0.79
CA ALA A 70 3.25 -6.49 1.32
C ALA A 70 1.91 -5.88 0.93
N LEU A 71 1.54 -5.96 -0.36
CA LEU A 71 0.25 -5.48 -0.85
C LEU A 71 -0.92 -6.28 -0.24
N ALA A 72 -0.77 -7.59 -0.10
CA ALA A 72 -1.77 -8.42 0.59
C ALA A 72 -1.92 -8.02 2.05
N ARG A 73 -0.83 -7.75 2.76
CA ARG A 73 -0.86 -7.30 4.15
C ARG A 73 -1.47 -5.93 4.33
N GLY A 74 -1.02 -4.96 3.54
CA GLY A 74 -1.60 -3.61 3.52
C GLY A 74 -3.10 -3.66 3.22
N LYS A 75 -3.51 -4.46 2.22
CA LYS A 75 -4.91 -4.65 1.89
C LYS A 75 -5.71 -5.30 3.03
N TYR A 76 -5.19 -6.35 3.64
CA TYR A 76 -5.85 -7.00 4.76
C TYR A 76 -6.10 -6.03 5.92
N ILE A 77 -5.08 -5.27 6.31
CA ILE A 77 -5.19 -4.29 7.40
C ILE A 77 -6.19 -3.20 7.02
N ALA A 78 -6.14 -2.68 5.80
CA ALA A 78 -7.07 -1.68 5.30
C ALA A 78 -8.52 -2.18 5.32
N ASP A 79 -8.76 -3.41 4.85
CA ASP A 79 -10.10 -4.01 4.81
C ASP A 79 -10.66 -4.26 6.24
N GLU A 80 -9.82 -4.72 7.18
CA GLU A 80 -10.25 -5.00 8.57
C GLU A 80 -10.44 -3.73 9.41
N THR A 81 -9.66 -2.68 9.14
CA THR A 81 -9.77 -1.39 9.85
C THR A 81 -10.74 -0.42 9.18
N GLY A 82 -11.11 -0.65 7.92
CA GLY A 82 -11.86 0.29 7.10
C GLY A 82 -11.07 1.55 6.73
N LEU A 83 -9.74 1.52 6.85
CA LEU A 83 -8.87 2.65 6.53
C LEU A 83 -8.50 2.67 5.04
N PRO A 84 -8.29 3.86 4.45
CA PRO A 84 -7.72 3.96 3.12
C PRO A 84 -6.28 3.45 3.12
N ALA A 85 -5.86 2.86 1.99
CA ALA A 85 -4.51 2.37 1.80
C ALA A 85 -3.81 3.02 0.60
N LEU A 86 -2.56 3.38 0.80
CA LEU A 86 -1.68 3.97 -0.21
C LEU A 86 -0.50 3.03 -0.47
N PHE A 87 -0.19 2.82 -1.75
CA PHE A 87 1.04 2.17 -2.19
C PHE A 87 2.01 3.22 -2.74
N LYS A 88 3.25 3.17 -2.25
CA LYS A 88 4.34 4.06 -2.64
C LYS A 88 5.50 3.24 -3.20
N TYR A 89 5.96 3.63 -4.37
CA TYR A 89 7.15 3.07 -5.01
C TYR A 89 8.22 4.15 -5.08
N GLU A 90 9.07 4.21 -4.05
CA GLU A 90 10.06 5.29 -3.89
C GLU A 90 11.00 5.39 -5.10
N THR A 91 11.39 4.26 -5.67
CA THR A 91 12.31 4.18 -6.81
C THR A 91 11.87 5.04 -8.00
N THR A 92 10.56 5.18 -8.23
CA THR A 92 10.02 6.00 -9.33
C THR A 92 9.25 7.23 -8.87
N GLY A 93 9.04 7.41 -7.56
CA GLY A 93 8.17 8.44 -6.99
C GLY A 93 6.67 8.16 -7.19
N SER A 94 6.32 6.91 -7.54
CA SER A 94 4.96 6.53 -7.86
C SER A 94 4.12 6.39 -6.59
N ARG A 95 2.91 6.95 -6.58
CA ARG A 95 1.95 6.86 -5.49
C ARG A 95 0.57 6.51 -6.02
N TRP A 96 -0.06 5.53 -5.38
CA TRP A 96 -1.34 4.97 -5.82
C TRP A 96 -2.21 4.63 -4.63
N ASP A 97 -3.52 4.90 -4.73
CA ASP A 97 -4.46 4.18 -3.86
C ASP A 97 -4.30 2.69 -4.11
N LEU A 98 -4.14 1.91 -3.04
CA LEU A 98 -3.87 0.48 -3.14
C LEU A 98 -4.97 -0.24 -3.92
N GLU A 99 -6.23 0.13 -3.69
CA GLU A 99 -7.36 -0.47 -4.40
C GLU A 99 -7.30 -0.16 -5.91
N THR A 100 -7.08 1.11 -6.29
CA THR A 100 -6.94 1.51 -7.69
C THR A 100 -5.77 0.81 -8.35
N TYR A 101 -4.60 0.75 -7.68
CA TYR A 101 -3.44 0.03 -8.18
C TYR A 101 -3.77 -1.43 -8.53
N LEU A 102 -4.45 -2.14 -7.63
CA LEU A 102 -4.86 -3.52 -7.85
C LEU A 102 -5.90 -3.64 -8.97
N GLN A 103 -6.82 -2.69 -9.11
CA GLN A 103 -7.78 -2.68 -10.22
C GLN A 103 -7.08 -2.54 -11.58
N GLU A 104 -6.06 -1.69 -11.66
CA GLU A 104 -5.28 -1.45 -12.88
C GLU A 104 -4.22 -2.52 -13.18
N HIS A 105 -3.87 -3.34 -12.20
CA HIS A 105 -2.92 -4.45 -12.34
C HIS A 105 -3.57 -5.81 -12.02
N PRO A 106 -4.42 -6.36 -12.94
CA PRO A 106 -5.22 -7.55 -12.66
C PRO A 106 -4.42 -8.81 -12.30
N SER A 107 -3.20 -8.97 -12.82
CA SER A 107 -2.30 -10.07 -12.47
C SER A 107 -1.90 -10.00 -11.00
N VAL A 108 -1.39 -8.85 -10.56
CA VAL A 108 -1.01 -8.59 -9.16
C VAL A 108 -2.21 -8.74 -8.25
N ARG A 109 -3.38 -8.23 -8.65
CA ARG A 109 -4.62 -8.39 -7.90
C ARG A 109 -5.00 -9.85 -7.69
N THR A 110 -4.82 -10.68 -8.71
CA THR A 110 -5.10 -12.12 -8.62
C THR A 110 -4.15 -12.76 -7.62
N ASP A 111 -2.85 -12.47 -7.71
CA ASP A 111 -1.83 -12.99 -6.79
C ASP A 111 -2.09 -12.55 -5.34
N VAL A 112 -2.46 -11.28 -5.13
CA VAL A 112 -2.84 -10.74 -3.81
C VAL A 112 -4.08 -11.45 -3.27
N HIS A 113 -5.13 -11.61 -4.07
CA HIS A 113 -6.33 -12.33 -3.62
C HIS A 113 -6.06 -13.79 -3.31
N ASP A 114 -5.27 -14.47 -4.13
CA ASP A 114 -4.88 -15.86 -3.89
C ASP A 114 -4.05 -15.96 -2.62
N ARG A 115 -3.14 -15.01 -2.37
CA ARG A 115 -2.37 -14.94 -1.13
C ARG A 115 -3.25 -14.73 0.11
N LEU A 116 -4.29 -13.89 0.00
CA LEU A 116 -5.27 -13.65 1.06
C LEU A 116 -6.18 -14.86 1.32
N ARG A 117 -6.53 -15.62 0.27
CA ARG A 117 -7.37 -16.82 0.37
C ARG A 117 -6.67 -18.03 0.97
N ARG A 118 -5.34 -18.09 0.86
CA ARG A 118 -4.55 -19.18 1.44
C ARG A 118 -4.61 -19.11 2.97
N VAL A 119 -5.57 -19.86 3.54
CA VAL A 119 -5.49 -20.33 4.92
C VAL A 119 -4.30 -21.32 4.98
N PRO A 120 -3.39 -21.22 5.95
CA PRO A 120 -2.18 -22.03 5.94
C PRO A 120 -2.50 -23.47 6.33
N GLU A 121 -2.42 -24.38 5.36
CA GLU A 121 -2.33 -25.81 5.62
C GLU A 121 -0.86 -26.15 5.93
N GLY A 122 -0.55 -26.34 7.22
CA GLY A 122 0.61 -27.12 7.65
C GLY A 122 1.97 -26.42 7.64
N THR A 123 2.18 -25.47 8.56
CA THR A 123 3.41 -25.26 9.35
C THR A 123 3.18 -24.10 10.32
N ASP A 124 3.76 -24.21 11.53
CA ASP A 124 3.50 -23.43 12.74
C ASP A 124 3.63 -21.88 12.64
N GLU A 125 2.73 -21.22 11.92
CA GLU A 125 2.12 -19.91 12.21
C GLU A 125 1.65 -19.27 10.90
N GLY A 126 0.33 -19.27 10.71
CA GLY A 126 -0.27 -18.64 9.54
C GLY A 126 -0.01 -17.15 9.46
N PHE A 127 -0.07 -16.58 8.26
CA PHE A 127 0.01 -15.12 8.02
C PHE A 127 -0.99 -14.34 8.90
N LEU A 128 -2.26 -14.76 8.94
CA LEU A 128 -3.26 -14.20 9.85
C LEU A 128 -2.93 -14.43 11.33
N GLY A 129 -2.19 -15.51 11.64
CA GLY A 129 -1.68 -15.79 12.98
C GLY A 129 -0.52 -14.89 13.38
N LYS A 130 0.41 -14.59 12.46
CA LYS A 130 1.55 -13.68 12.67
C LYS A 130 1.08 -12.24 12.90
N VAL A 131 0.11 -11.77 12.09
CA VAL A 131 -0.50 -10.44 12.30
C VAL A 131 -1.19 -10.36 13.66
N ARG A 132 -1.78 -11.45 14.14
CA ARG A 132 -2.44 -11.51 15.47
C ARG A 132 -1.49 -11.72 16.66
N ARG A 133 -0.27 -12.25 16.47
CA ARG A 133 0.62 -12.65 17.58
C ARG A 133 1.63 -11.58 18.00
N PHE A 134 1.72 -10.47 17.26
CA PHE A 134 2.46 -9.28 17.71
C PHE A 134 1.62 -8.34 18.62
N LEU A 135 0.44 -8.79 19.05
CA LEU A 135 -0.41 -8.23 20.10
C LEU A 135 -0.09 -8.83 21.47
#